data_AF-A0AA91U5L7-F1
#
_entry.id   AF-A0AA91U5L7-F1
#
_cell.length_a   1.000
_cell.length_b   1.000
_cell.length_c   1.000
_cell.angle_alpha   90.00
_cell.angle_beta   90.00
_cell.angle_gamma   90.00
#
_symmetry.space_group_name_H-M   'P 1'
#
loop_
_entity.id
_entity.type
_entity.pdbx_description
1 polymer ?
#
loop_
_entity_poly.entity_id
_entity_poly.type
_entity_poly.pdbx_seq_one_letter_code
_entity_poly.pdbx_strand_id
1 'polypeptide(L)'
;MRFFRAAPSCGYDSQDEQLELVDRLFIKRETQKPGFNRRMFDEDFSRMFHVTNQRDNLFEFVSNDDELTQKLLGNVNTRYTQRSPDKTVHDLVEEIARSLVSSGRAYYFLHDDPAHQEMHIVPFSPRGVVRFFGIYIQWIPKRMEMHWDREDEEIPREIRVLDASKVMRLDMPTSIKRMLSAQNKTLDTLDKHQFEVSNFPPPATHANPNPTNQFDFRVWRDIQERALYRATRRTGWRGRKSDSSKCSDFFSCHRLIRFRRNQLLLRNNILKQLSGELSRIGKSCKADFSVDISATDNLSSVAHLDELEMRLASETARFNEVIDYCYGR
;
A
#
# COMPACT_ATOMS: atom_id res chain seq x y z
N MET A 1 22.73 -22.50 -7.99
CA MET A 1 22.68 -21.16 -7.35
C MET A 1 23.54 -20.22 -8.20
N ARG A 2 22.99 -19.10 -8.65
CA ARG A 2 23.70 -18.12 -9.50
C ARG A 2 23.82 -16.80 -8.75
N PHE A 3 25.00 -16.19 -8.78
CA PHE A 3 25.28 -14.88 -8.18
C PHE A 3 25.79 -13.94 -9.25
N PHE A 4 25.10 -12.82 -9.49
CA PHE A 4 25.49 -11.88 -10.54
C PHE A 4 24.89 -10.49 -10.31
N ARG A 5 25.48 -9.47 -10.95
CA ARG A 5 24.92 -8.12 -11.00
C ARG A 5 23.90 -8.06 -12.15
N ALA A 6 22.66 -7.69 -11.84
CA ALA A 6 21.60 -7.59 -12.84
C ALA A 6 20.48 -6.66 -12.38
N ALA A 7 19.62 -6.29 -13.33
CA ALA A 7 18.34 -5.66 -13.06
C ALA A 7 17.46 -6.59 -12.19
N PRO A 8 16.54 -6.01 -11.38
CA PRO A 8 15.65 -6.81 -10.56
C PRO A 8 14.75 -7.68 -11.44
N SER A 9 14.29 -8.79 -10.87
CA SER A 9 13.23 -9.55 -11.53
C SER A 9 11.88 -8.89 -11.30
N CYS A 10 11.26 -8.44 -12.38
CA CYS A 10 9.95 -7.80 -12.39
C CYS A 10 8.89 -8.87 -12.65
N GLY A 11 8.21 -9.29 -11.59
CA GLY A 11 7.09 -10.24 -11.69
C GLY A 11 7.43 -11.61 -11.14
N TYR A 12 6.97 -11.86 -9.92
CA TYR A 12 6.66 -13.22 -9.48
C TYR A 12 5.39 -13.18 -8.62
N ASP A 13 4.32 -13.76 -9.15
CA ASP A 13 3.35 -14.46 -8.31
C ASP A 13 3.97 -15.82 -8.01
N SER A 14 4.92 -15.87 -7.08
CA SER A 14 5.42 -17.14 -6.57
C SER A 14 4.23 -17.84 -5.91
N GLN A 15 3.75 -18.93 -6.51
CA GLN A 15 2.97 -19.91 -5.77
C GLN A 15 3.86 -20.36 -4.61
N ASP A 16 3.40 -20.12 -3.37
CA ASP A 16 4.13 -20.38 -2.11
C ASP A 16 4.58 -21.84 -1.92
N GLU A 17 4.24 -22.73 -2.86
CA GLU A 17 4.34 -24.18 -2.75
C GLU A 17 5.77 -24.73 -2.94
N GLN A 18 6.73 -23.94 -3.45
CA GLN A 18 8.12 -24.41 -3.69
C GLN A 18 9.21 -23.71 -2.86
N LEU A 19 8.87 -23.04 -1.75
CA LEU A 19 9.90 -22.43 -0.88
C LEU A 19 10.58 -23.47 0.03
N GLU A 20 11.83 -23.82 -0.30
CA GLU A 20 12.69 -24.64 0.56
C GLU A 20 13.10 -23.88 1.85
N LEU A 21 13.62 -24.61 2.84
CA LEU A 21 14.00 -24.08 4.16
C LEU A 21 14.93 -22.85 4.09
N VAL A 22 15.89 -22.85 3.17
CA VAL A 22 16.83 -21.73 2.99
C VAL A 22 16.11 -20.49 2.46
N ASP A 23 15.15 -20.67 1.55
CA ASP A 23 14.39 -19.56 0.97
C ASP A 23 13.52 -18.88 2.05
N ARG A 24 13.05 -19.62 3.04
CA ARG A 24 12.25 -19.08 4.17
C ARG A 24 13.03 -18.15 5.10
N LEU A 25 14.37 -18.18 5.09
CA LEU A 25 15.20 -17.26 5.87
C LEU A 25 15.24 -15.86 5.25
N PHE A 26 15.19 -15.79 3.92
CA PHE A 26 15.33 -14.53 3.16
C PHE A 26 13.99 -14.01 2.64
N ILE A 27 13.05 -14.91 2.40
CA ILE A 27 11.69 -14.61 1.98
C ILE A 27 10.79 -14.95 3.17
N LYS A 28 10.33 -13.92 3.88
CA LYS A 28 9.20 -14.11 4.79
C LYS A 28 8.03 -14.59 3.94
N ARG A 29 7.36 -15.68 4.36
CA ARG A 29 6.00 -15.96 3.92
C ARG A 29 5.21 -14.69 4.23
N GLU A 30 4.95 -13.87 3.22
CA GLU A 30 3.87 -12.92 3.33
C GLU A 30 2.67 -13.78 3.68
N THR A 31 2.04 -13.48 4.81
CA THR A 31 0.78 -14.10 5.18
C THR A 31 -0.08 -14.13 3.92
N GLN A 32 -0.59 -15.31 3.58
CA GLN A 32 -1.53 -15.55 2.49
C GLN A 32 -2.43 -14.34 2.29
N LYS A 33 -2.72 -14.00 1.02
CA LYS A 33 -3.63 -12.93 0.56
C LYS A 33 -4.40 -12.29 1.72
N PRO A 34 -4.24 -10.98 1.98
CA PRO A 34 -4.80 -10.34 3.16
C PRO A 34 -6.26 -10.77 3.36
N GLY A 35 -6.57 -11.14 4.61
CA GLY A 35 -7.89 -11.59 5.01
C GLY A 35 -8.96 -10.54 4.71
N PHE A 36 -10.22 -10.88 4.94
CA PHE A 36 -11.36 -10.06 4.51
C PHE A 36 -11.29 -8.61 5.01
N ASN A 37 -11.13 -8.38 6.32
CA ASN A 37 -11.05 -7.04 6.89
C ASN A 37 -9.75 -6.34 6.49
N ARG A 38 -8.64 -7.08 6.47
CA ARG A 38 -7.34 -6.50 6.07
C ARG A 38 -7.37 -6.00 4.63
N ARG A 39 -7.95 -6.75 3.70
CA ARG A 39 -8.08 -6.36 2.30
C ARG A 39 -8.93 -5.12 2.12
N MET A 40 -10.10 -5.06 2.76
CA MET A 40 -10.96 -3.87 2.68
C MET A 40 -10.27 -2.63 3.27
N PHE A 41 -9.55 -2.78 4.38
CA PHE A 41 -8.76 -1.70 4.95
C PHE A 41 -7.68 -1.23 3.97
N ASP A 42 -6.94 -2.15 3.35
CA ASP A 42 -5.85 -1.82 2.43
C ASP A 42 -6.37 -1.08 1.19
N GLU A 43 -7.50 -1.51 0.64
CA GLU A 43 -8.22 -0.82 -0.43
C GLU A 43 -8.66 0.60 -0.03
N ASP A 44 -9.27 0.76 1.15
CA ASP A 44 -9.77 2.05 1.59
C ASP A 44 -8.63 3.01 1.92
N PHE A 45 -7.59 2.54 2.60
CA PHE A 45 -6.50 3.37 3.09
C PHE A 45 -5.56 3.82 1.95
N SER A 46 -5.39 2.99 0.91
CA SER A 46 -4.57 3.33 -0.27
C SER A 46 -5.23 4.32 -1.23
N ARG A 47 -6.57 4.50 -1.17
CA ARG A 47 -7.29 5.51 -1.95
C ARG A 47 -7.10 6.91 -1.36
N MET A 48 -6.00 7.56 -1.73
CA MET A 48 -5.63 8.88 -1.19
C MET A 48 -6.34 10.03 -1.88
N PHE A 49 -6.75 9.85 -3.12
CA PHE A 49 -7.44 10.88 -3.89
C PHE A 49 -8.92 10.52 -4.01
N HIS A 50 -9.78 11.51 -3.82
CA HIS A 50 -11.19 11.38 -4.15
C HIS A 50 -11.41 11.92 -5.55
N VAL A 51 -12.38 11.35 -6.27
CA VAL A 51 -12.75 11.72 -7.64
C VAL A 51 -13.41 13.10 -7.62
N THR A 52 -12.63 14.13 -7.37
CA THR A 52 -12.98 15.50 -7.72
C THR A 52 -12.43 15.71 -9.12
N ASN A 53 -13.35 15.96 -10.06
CA ASN A 53 -13.14 16.23 -11.48
C ASN A 53 -11.70 16.62 -11.83
N GLN A 54 -11.08 15.87 -12.75
CA GLN A 54 -9.76 16.13 -13.34
C GLN A 54 -9.56 17.63 -13.59
N ARG A 55 -8.98 18.31 -12.60
CA ARG A 55 -8.40 19.62 -12.77
C ARG A 55 -6.92 19.36 -12.95
N ASP A 56 -6.38 19.86 -14.05
CA ASP A 56 -4.94 19.99 -14.19
C ASP A 56 -4.44 20.91 -13.05
N ASN A 57 -3.28 20.60 -12.45
CA ASN A 57 -2.60 21.28 -11.34
C ASN A 57 -2.93 20.77 -9.92
N LEU A 58 -2.89 19.46 -9.71
CA LEU A 58 -2.93 18.81 -8.38
C LEU A 58 -1.59 18.87 -7.66
N PHE A 59 -0.49 18.90 -8.42
CA PHE A 59 0.86 18.92 -7.89
C PHE A 59 1.61 20.14 -8.41
N GLU A 60 2.51 20.64 -7.58
CA GLU A 60 3.47 21.67 -7.96
C GLU A 60 4.84 20.99 -8.11
N PHE A 61 5.50 21.29 -9.22
CA PHE A 61 6.83 20.79 -9.55
C PHE A 61 7.81 21.95 -9.52
N VAL A 62 8.79 21.89 -8.62
CA VAL A 62 9.92 22.81 -8.61
C VAL A 62 11.14 22.03 -9.05
N SER A 63 11.55 22.22 -10.31
CA SER A 63 12.71 21.56 -10.90
C SER A 63 13.70 22.57 -11.47
N ASN A 64 14.97 22.17 -11.50
CA ASN A 64 16.01 22.90 -12.22
C ASN A 64 16.28 22.33 -13.63
N ASP A 65 15.54 21.30 -14.02
CA ASP A 65 15.60 20.67 -15.33
C ASP A 65 14.25 20.00 -15.65
N ASP A 66 13.38 20.77 -16.30
CA ASP A 66 12.02 20.32 -16.62
C ASP A 66 12.03 19.18 -17.65
N GLU A 67 12.97 19.19 -18.60
CA GLU A 67 13.10 18.13 -19.61
C GLU A 67 13.46 16.79 -18.97
N LEU A 68 14.47 16.77 -18.09
CA LEU A 68 14.84 15.56 -17.36
C LEU A 68 13.72 15.08 -16.43
N THR A 69 12.99 16.01 -15.81
CA THR A 69 11.84 15.69 -14.96
C THR A 69 10.72 15.03 -15.77
N GLN A 70 10.38 15.60 -16.93
CA GLN A 70 9.40 15.01 -17.85
C GLN A 70 9.87 13.66 -18.38
N LYS A 71 11.17 13.49 -18.64
CA LYS A 71 11.72 12.20 -19.09
C LYS A 71 11.61 11.10 -18.02
N LEU A 72 11.90 11.43 -16.76
CA LEU A 72 11.78 10.49 -15.64
C LEU A 72 10.32 10.15 -15.32
N LEU A 73 9.40 11.12 -15.40
CA LEU A 73 7.99 10.92 -15.12
C LEU A 73 7.20 10.34 -16.31
N GLY A 74 7.50 10.75 -17.53
CA GLY A 74 6.77 10.34 -18.75
C GLY A 74 6.92 8.87 -19.10
N ASN A 75 8.01 8.25 -18.64
CA ASN A 75 8.36 6.86 -18.90
C ASN A 75 8.15 5.93 -17.69
N VAL A 76 7.48 6.41 -16.63
CA VAL A 76 7.03 5.54 -15.56
C VAL A 76 5.99 4.59 -16.16
N ASN A 77 6.28 3.29 -16.17
CA ASN A 77 5.43 2.27 -16.78
C ASN A 77 4.21 2.00 -15.88
N THR A 78 3.33 3.00 -15.78
CA THR A 78 1.98 2.82 -15.25
C THR A 78 1.15 2.16 -16.33
N ARG A 79 0.12 1.38 -15.96
CA ARG A 79 -0.68 0.54 -16.88
C ARG A 79 -1.44 1.29 -18.00
N TYR A 80 -1.20 2.59 -18.21
CA TYR A 80 -1.93 3.46 -19.12
C TYR A 80 -1.02 4.47 -19.85
N THR A 81 -1.13 4.51 -21.18
CA THR A 81 -0.34 5.32 -22.12
C THR A 81 -0.56 6.84 -21.98
N GLN A 82 0.51 7.62 -22.23
CA GLN A 82 0.61 9.09 -22.37
C GLN A 82 -0.33 9.92 -21.47
N ARG A 83 0.16 10.20 -20.25
CA ARG A 83 -0.52 11.00 -19.23
C ARG A 83 0.28 12.27 -18.93
N SER A 84 -0.41 13.35 -18.54
CA SER A 84 0.23 14.55 -17.99
C SER A 84 1.07 14.17 -16.75
N PRO A 85 2.17 14.90 -16.44
CA PRO A 85 3.03 14.59 -15.30
C PRO A 85 2.23 14.54 -13.98
N ASP A 86 1.23 15.41 -13.84
CA ASP A 86 0.27 15.41 -12.74
C ASP A 86 -0.43 14.06 -12.55
N LYS A 87 -0.97 13.51 -13.64
CA LYS A 87 -1.72 12.26 -13.62
C LYS A 87 -0.78 11.07 -13.39
N THR A 88 0.45 11.13 -13.91
CA THR A 88 1.47 10.12 -13.62
C THR A 88 1.87 10.12 -12.14
N VAL A 89 2.09 11.29 -11.53
CA VAL A 89 2.36 11.39 -10.09
C VAL A 89 1.17 10.91 -9.28
N HIS A 90 -0.06 11.26 -9.66
CA HIS A 90 -1.27 10.76 -9.02
C HIS A 90 -1.29 9.22 -8.96
N ASP A 91 -1.15 8.56 -10.12
CA ASP A 91 -1.17 7.09 -10.19
C ASP A 91 0.00 6.46 -9.43
N LEU A 92 1.18 7.04 -9.55
CA LEU A 92 2.38 6.57 -8.88
C LEU A 92 2.23 6.66 -7.36
N VAL A 93 1.67 7.75 -6.83
CA VAL A 93 1.39 7.90 -5.39
C VAL A 93 0.39 6.85 -4.92
N GLU A 94 -0.68 6.58 -5.67
CA GLU A 94 -1.65 5.52 -5.31
C GLU A 94 -1.03 4.12 -5.35
N GLU A 95 -0.17 3.84 -6.34
CA GLU A 95 0.52 2.56 -6.45
C GLU A 95 1.53 2.35 -5.32
N ILE A 96 2.31 3.39 -5.00
CA ILE A 96 3.21 3.41 -3.86
C ILE A 96 2.40 3.20 -2.57
N ALA A 97 1.29 3.92 -2.40
CA ALA A 97 0.42 3.78 -1.24
C ALA A 97 -0.05 2.34 -1.06
N ARG A 98 -0.51 1.70 -2.14
CA ARG A 98 -0.93 0.29 -2.13
C ARG A 98 0.20 -0.64 -1.70
N SER A 99 1.40 -0.47 -2.26
CA SER A 99 2.59 -1.26 -1.95
C SER A 99 3.08 -1.05 -0.51
N LEU A 100 3.07 0.19 -0.03
CA LEU A 100 3.42 0.54 1.34
C LEU A 100 2.43 -0.07 2.34
N VAL A 101 1.12 0.02 2.07
CA VAL A 101 0.10 -0.49 2.97
C VAL A 101 0.14 -2.02 3.07
N SER A 102 0.40 -2.71 1.95
CA SER A 102 0.49 -4.17 1.91
C SER A 102 1.78 -4.71 2.54
N SER A 103 2.94 -4.20 2.13
CA SER A 103 4.25 -4.76 2.45
C SER A 103 5.14 -3.89 3.34
N GLY A 104 4.74 -2.63 3.56
CA GLY A 104 5.51 -1.64 4.31
C GLY A 104 6.63 -0.96 3.52
N ARG A 105 6.86 -1.37 2.26
CA ARG A 105 7.93 -0.85 1.38
C ARG A 105 7.47 -0.82 -0.07
N ALA A 106 8.03 0.08 -0.86
CA ALA A 106 7.87 0.07 -2.31
C ALA A 106 9.25 0.23 -2.95
N TYR A 107 9.50 -0.52 -4.02
CA TYR A 107 10.75 -0.46 -4.76
C TYR A 107 10.49 -0.24 -6.24
N TYR A 108 11.30 0.63 -6.83
CA TYR A 108 11.31 0.90 -8.25
C TYR A 108 12.74 0.84 -8.78
N PHE A 109 12.90 0.48 -10.04
CA PHE A 109 14.20 0.41 -10.69
C PHE A 109 14.21 1.24 -11.96
N LEU A 110 15.26 2.03 -12.14
CA LEU A 110 15.52 2.77 -13.36
C LEU A 110 16.18 1.85 -14.40
N HIS A 111 15.48 1.61 -15.49
CA HIS A 111 16.02 0.99 -16.69
C HIS A 111 16.42 2.07 -17.69
N ASP A 112 17.66 2.00 -18.18
CA ASP A 112 18.08 2.82 -19.31
C ASP A 112 17.95 1.95 -20.56
N ASP A 113 17.14 2.36 -21.53
CA ASP A 113 17.14 1.77 -22.86
C ASP A 113 18.10 2.56 -23.76
N PRO A 114 19.32 2.05 -24.01
CA PRO A 114 20.28 2.73 -24.88
C PRO A 114 19.81 2.81 -26.33
N ALA A 115 18.87 1.95 -26.78
CA ALA A 115 18.39 1.93 -28.15
C ALA A 115 17.43 3.09 -28.46
N HIS A 116 16.57 3.46 -27.50
CA HIS A 116 15.57 4.53 -27.68
C HIS A 116 15.93 5.81 -26.92
N GLN A 117 17.06 5.85 -26.19
CA GLN A 117 17.39 6.92 -25.24
C GLN A 117 16.27 7.17 -24.20
N GLU A 118 15.44 6.17 -23.94
CA GLU A 118 14.35 6.25 -22.97
C GLU A 118 14.79 5.69 -21.61
N MET A 119 14.24 6.25 -20.55
CA MET A 119 14.52 5.85 -19.18
C MET A 119 13.22 5.42 -18.53
N HIS A 120 13.06 4.16 -18.15
CA HIS A 120 11.81 3.67 -17.58
C HIS A 120 11.95 3.36 -16.09
N ILE A 121 11.02 3.86 -15.29
CA ILE A 121 10.91 3.50 -13.88
C ILE A 121 9.89 2.37 -13.78
N VAL A 122 10.33 1.21 -13.31
CA VAL A 122 9.50 0.00 -13.22
C VAL A 122 9.40 -0.46 -11.76
N PRO A 123 8.18 -0.71 -11.23
CA PRO A 123 8.02 -1.29 -9.90
C PRO A 123 8.52 -2.74 -9.88
N PHE A 124 9.14 -3.14 -8.77
CA PHE A 124 9.49 -4.54 -8.54
C PHE A 124 9.15 -4.99 -7.12
N SER A 125 9.01 -6.31 -6.96
CA SER A 125 8.54 -6.89 -5.69
C SER A 125 9.54 -6.64 -4.56
N PRO A 126 9.08 -6.18 -3.37
CA PRO A 126 9.93 -6.08 -2.19
C PRO A 126 10.36 -7.44 -1.63
N ARG A 127 9.77 -8.54 -2.10
CA ARG A 127 10.05 -9.90 -1.62
C ARG A 127 11.51 -10.29 -1.90
N GLY A 128 12.16 -10.83 -0.88
CA GLY A 128 13.56 -11.26 -0.97
C GLY A 128 14.58 -10.13 -1.12
N VAL A 129 14.17 -8.86 -1.06
CA VAL A 129 15.08 -7.71 -1.19
C VAL A 129 15.63 -7.32 0.18
N VAL A 130 16.95 -7.42 0.32
CA VAL A 130 17.71 -7.03 1.51
C VAL A 130 18.69 -5.92 1.16
N ARG A 131 18.83 -4.95 2.06
CA ARG A 131 19.86 -3.91 1.97
C ARG A 131 20.93 -4.17 3.01
N PHE A 132 22.17 -4.33 2.58
CA PHE A 132 23.33 -4.55 3.45
C PHE A 132 24.48 -3.63 3.01
N PHE A 133 24.98 -2.79 3.93
CA PHE A 133 26.02 -1.77 3.65
C PHE A 133 25.79 -0.93 2.37
N GLY A 134 24.54 -0.54 2.09
CA GLY A 134 24.21 0.26 0.90
C GLY A 134 24.06 -0.55 -0.39
N ILE A 135 24.36 -1.84 -0.37
CA ILE A 135 24.15 -2.77 -1.48
C ILE A 135 22.74 -3.35 -1.38
N TYR A 136 22.02 -3.34 -2.49
CA TYR A 136 20.72 -3.98 -2.62
C TYR A 136 20.91 -5.37 -3.21
N ILE A 137 20.39 -6.38 -2.51
CA ILE A 137 20.48 -7.78 -2.91
C ILE A 137 19.06 -8.33 -3.01
N GLN A 138 18.71 -8.89 -4.17
CA GLN A 138 17.45 -9.59 -4.37
C GLN A 138 17.70 -11.10 -4.36
N TRP A 139 17.07 -11.78 -3.40
CA TRP A 139 17.01 -13.24 -3.34
C TRP A 139 15.80 -13.75 -4.13
N ILE A 140 16.07 -14.57 -5.15
CA ILE A 140 15.02 -15.20 -5.97
C ILE A 140 15.10 -16.71 -5.72
N PRO A 141 13.99 -17.33 -5.24
CA PRO A 141 13.98 -18.75 -4.93
C PRO A 141 14.06 -19.59 -6.20
N LYS A 142 14.28 -20.89 -6.02
CA LYS A 142 14.14 -21.87 -7.11
C LYS A 142 12.71 -21.81 -7.63
N ARG A 143 12.53 -21.89 -8.95
CA ARG A 143 11.20 -21.81 -9.57
C ARG A 143 11.13 -22.69 -10.79
N MET A 144 9.92 -23.15 -11.09
CA MET A 144 9.60 -23.85 -12.33
C MET A 144 8.89 -22.86 -13.25
N GLU A 145 9.46 -22.60 -14.42
CA GLU A 145 8.85 -21.74 -15.43
C GLU A 145 8.02 -22.62 -16.37
N MET A 146 6.70 -22.48 -16.27
CA MET A 146 5.78 -23.23 -17.11
C MET A 146 5.79 -22.66 -18.52
N HIS A 147 6.05 -23.52 -19.50
CA HIS A 147 6.02 -23.14 -20.90
C HIS A 147 4.83 -23.83 -21.58
N TRP A 148 4.07 -23.09 -22.38
CA TRP A 148 2.97 -23.67 -23.15
C TRP A 148 3.47 -24.57 -24.28
N ASP A 149 4.66 -24.26 -24.81
CA ASP A 149 5.17 -24.82 -26.06
C ASP A 149 6.39 -25.74 -25.84
N ARG A 150 6.88 -25.87 -24.61
CA ARG A 150 8.08 -26.62 -24.23
C ARG A 150 7.93 -27.24 -22.85
N GLU A 151 8.79 -28.19 -22.53
CA GLU A 151 8.87 -28.72 -21.17
C GLU A 151 9.21 -27.60 -20.17
N ASP A 152 8.60 -27.70 -19.00
CA ASP A 152 8.79 -26.74 -17.92
C ASP A 152 10.27 -26.69 -17.50
N GLU A 153 10.83 -25.48 -17.45
CA GLU A 153 12.24 -25.29 -17.14
C GLU A 153 12.42 -25.00 -15.64
N GLU A 154 13.27 -25.77 -14.98
CA GLU A 154 13.60 -25.52 -13.58
C GLU A 154 14.74 -24.50 -13.47
N ILE A 155 14.40 -23.29 -13.04
CA ILE A 155 15.35 -22.21 -12.89
C ILE A 155 15.97 -22.27 -11.49
N PRO A 156 17.32 -22.36 -11.40
CA PRO A 156 17.99 -22.43 -10.11
C PRO A 156 17.87 -21.10 -9.35
N ARG A 157 18.07 -21.16 -8.03
CA ARG A 157 18.16 -19.97 -7.17
C ARG A 157 19.09 -18.90 -7.73
N GLU A 158 18.64 -17.65 -7.69
CA GLU A 158 19.41 -16.50 -8.13
C GLU A 158 19.57 -15.50 -6.99
N ILE A 159 20.78 -14.98 -6.83
CA ILE A 159 21.07 -13.80 -6.03
C ILE A 159 21.49 -12.70 -6.99
N ARG A 160 20.68 -11.64 -7.05
CA ARG A 160 20.97 -10.47 -7.89
C ARG A 160 21.46 -9.33 -7.03
N VAL A 161 22.65 -8.81 -7.34
CA VAL A 161 23.14 -7.55 -6.78
C VAL A 161 22.61 -6.41 -7.64
N LEU A 162 21.75 -5.57 -7.08
CA LEU A 162 21.13 -4.46 -7.78
C LEU A 162 22.01 -3.22 -7.69
N ASP A 163 21.95 -2.39 -8.74
CA ASP A 163 22.63 -1.11 -8.75
C ASP A 163 21.92 -0.12 -7.82
N ALA A 164 22.58 0.25 -6.71
CA ALA A 164 22.04 1.17 -5.74
C ALA A 164 21.75 2.57 -6.31
N SER A 165 22.45 2.99 -7.37
CA SER A 165 22.19 4.27 -8.03
C SER A 165 20.82 4.27 -8.73
N LYS A 166 20.35 3.11 -9.20
CA LYS A 166 19.12 2.93 -9.99
C LYS A 166 17.90 2.44 -9.19
N VAL A 167 18.09 1.98 -7.96
CA VAL A 167 17.01 1.48 -7.09
C VAL A 167 16.40 2.62 -6.30
N MET A 168 15.12 2.94 -6.50
CA MET A 168 14.34 3.77 -5.58
C MET A 168 13.76 2.92 -4.46
N ARG A 169 13.83 3.43 -3.23
CA ARG A 169 13.20 2.78 -2.07
C ARG A 169 12.32 3.78 -1.35
N LEU A 170 11.06 3.40 -1.16
CA LEU A 170 10.12 4.13 -0.34
C LEU A 170 9.72 3.27 0.86
N ASP A 171 9.75 3.86 2.05
CA ASP A 171 9.42 3.19 3.31
C ASP A 171 8.16 3.78 3.95
N MET A 172 7.35 2.93 4.59
CA MET A 172 6.22 3.40 5.40
C MET A 172 6.72 4.26 6.58
N PRO A 173 6.13 5.45 6.82
CA PRO A 173 6.41 6.27 8.01
C PRO A 173 6.33 5.46 9.30
N THR A 174 7.26 5.67 10.23
CA THR A 174 7.34 4.88 11.47
C THR A 174 6.07 5.00 12.32
N SER A 175 5.44 6.17 12.35
CA SER A 175 4.16 6.42 13.04
C SER A 175 3.02 5.58 12.46
N ILE A 176 2.84 5.63 11.13
CA ILE A 176 1.81 4.87 10.41
C ILE A 176 2.12 3.36 10.50
N LYS A 177 3.37 2.95 10.31
CA LYS A 177 3.80 1.56 10.44
C LYS A 177 3.45 0.95 11.80
N ARG A 178 3.72 1.67 12.89
CA ARG A 178 3.36 1.21 14.26
C ARG A 178 1.85 1.10 14.43
N MET A 179 1.11 2.08 13.93
CA MET A 179 -0.36 2.07 13.98
C MET A 179 -0.95 0.88 13.20
N LEU A 180 -0.51 0.67 11.96
CA LEU A 180 -0.95 -0.43 11.12
C LEU A 180 -0.56 -1.79 11.70
N SER A 181 0.67 -1.94 12.22
CA SER A 181 1.10 -3.18 12.84
C SER A 181 0.22 -3.58 14.03
N ALA A 182 -0.20 -2.63 14.87
CA ALA A 182 -1.09 -2.90 15.98
C ALA A 182 -2.49 -3.31 15.50
N GLN A 183 -3.06 -2.59 14.53
CA GLN A 183 -4.37 -2.91 13.95
C GLN A 183 -4.37 -4.29 13.28
N ASN A 184 -3.36 -4.56 12.44
CA ASN A 184 -3.33 -5.74 11.58
C ASN A 184 -3.25 -7.03 12.38
N LYS A 185 -2.53 -7.04 13.52
CA LYS A 185 -2.57 -8.19 14.43
C LYS A 185 -3.99 -8.58 14.85
N THR A 186 -4.83 -7.57 15.14
CA THR A 186 -6.22 -7.82 15.47
C THR A 186 -7.03 -8.19 14.23
N LEU A 187 -6.85 -7.51 13.09
CA LEU A 187 -7.56 -7.86 11.85
C LEU A 187 -7.26 -9.29 11.40
N ASP A 188 -6.00 -9.72 11.44
CA ASP A 188 -5.59 -11.09 11.11
C ASP A 188 -6.28 -12.11 12.02
N THR A 189 -6.46 -11.78 13.30
CA THR A 189 -7.19 -12.62 14.26
C THR A 189 -8.69 -12.66 13.92
N LEU A 190 -9.31 -11.52 13.61
CA LEU A 190 -10.72 -11.46 13.22
C LEU A 190 -10.96 -12.24 11.92
N ASP A 191 -10.09 -12.06 10.93
CA ASP A 191 -10.19 -12.70 9.62
C ASP A 191 -10.04 -14.22 9.72
N LYS A 192 -9.13 -14.70 10.59
CA LYS A 192 -8.98 -16.13 10.88
C LYS A 192 -10.27 -16.76 11.41
N HIS A 193 -10.94 -16.09 12.34
CA HIS A 193 -12.12 -16.61 13.03
C HIS A 193 -13.45 -16.21 12.37
N GLN A 194 -13.44 -15.43 11.29
CA GLN A 194 -14.65 -14.94 10.63
C GLN A 194 -15.49 -16.07 10.01
N PHE A 195 -14.83 -17.12 9.50
CA PHE A 195 -15.48 -18.26 8.84
C PHE A 195 -15.43 -19.56 9.67
N GLU A 196 -14.74 -19.57 10.81
CA GLU A 196 -14.79 -20.69 11.76
C GLU A 196 -16.17 -20.85 12.43
N VAL A 197 -17.12 -19.99 12.08
CA VAL A 197 -18.54 -20.08 12.44
C VAL A 197 -19.15 -21.45 12.09
N SER A 198 -18.64 -22.10 11.03
CA SER A 198 -19.02 -23.46 10.62
C SER A 198 -18.45 -24.57 11.49
N ASN A 199 -17.48 -24.28 12.36
CA ASN A 199 -16.78 -25.26 13.20
C ASN A 199 -17.27 -25.30 14.65
N PHE A 200 -18.16 -24.37 15.04
CA PHE A 200 -18.78 -24.38 16.38
C PHE A 200 -19.88 -25.43 16.58
N PRO A 201 -20.71 -25.83 15.59
CA PRO A 201 -21.68 -26.89 15.83
C PRO A 201 -20.96 -28.24 15.98
N PRO A 202 -21.37 -29.09 16.95
CA PRO A 202 -20.90 -30.47 17.00
C PRO A 202 -21.23 -31.16 15.67
N PRO A 203 -20.33 -32.01 15.12
CA PRO A 203 -20.67 -32.78 13.94
C PRO A 203 -21.85 -33.70 14.26
N ALA A 204 -22.81 -33.80 13.33
CA ALA A 204 -23.89 -34.77 13.45
C ALA A 204 -23.28 -36.18 13.52
N THR A 205 -23.70 -36.96 14.50
CA THR A 205 -23.27 -38.36 14.65
C THR A 205 -24.50 -39.27 14.50
N HIS A 206 -24.28 -40.55 14.20
CA HIS A 206 -25.37 -41.52 14.14
C HIS A 206 -26.16 -41.62 15.47
N ALA A 207 -25.51 -41.34 16.61
CA ALA A 207 -26.14 -41.31 17.92
C ALA A 207 -26.86 -39.98 18.24
N ASN A 208 -26.47 -38.88 17.59
CA ASN A 208 -27.09 -37.57 17.75
C ASN A 208 -27.11 -36.85 16.39
N PRO A 209 -28.13 -37.11 15.55
CA PRO A 209 -28.21 -36.56 14.20
C PRO A 209 -28.49 -35.04 14.21
N ASN A 210 -29.05 -34.51 15.30
CA ASN A 210 -29.41 -33.09 15.45
C ASN A 210 -28.81 -32.52 16.75
N PRO A 211 -27.49 -32.26 16.82
CA PRO A 211 -26.87 -31.71 18.00
C PRO A 211 -27.40 -30.30 18.32
N THR A 212 -27.89 -30.10 19.53
CA THR A 212 -28.37 -28.80 20.01
C THR A 212 -27.22 -27.80 20.09
N ASN A 213 -27.33 -26.70 19.35
CA ASN A 213 -26.35 -25.62 19.38
C ASN A 213 -26.78 -24.52 20.37
N GLN A 214 -25.96 -24.23 21.38
CA GLN A 214 -26.17 -23.13 22.34
C GLN A 214 -25.41 -21.85 21.97
N PHE A 215 -24.72 -21.84 20.83
CA PHE A 215 -23.92 -20.70 20.39
C PHE A 215 -24.80 -19.52 19.96
N ASP A 216 -24.62 -18.38 20.62
CA ASP A 216 -25.31 -17.14 20.26
C ASP A 216 -24.50 -16.33 19.22
N PHE A 217 -24.92 -16.45 17.96
CA PHE A 217 -24.33 -15.72 16.84
C PHE A 217 -24.46 -14.20 16.98
N ARG A 218 -25.46 -13.69 17.71
CA ARG A 218 -25.64 -12.24 17.93
C ARG A 218 -24.54 -11.71 18.84
N VAL A 219 -24.29 -12.39 19.94
CA VAL A 219 -23.22 -12.05 20.90
C VAL A 219 -21.86 -12.17 20.22
N TRP A 220 -21.62 -13.24 19.45
CA TRP A 220 -20.38 -13.40 18.69
C TRP A 220 -20.14 -12.25 17.72
N ARG A 221 -21.13 -11.90 16.90
CA ARG A 221 -21.05 -10.78 15.95
C ARG A 221 -20.76 -9.46 16.65
N ASP A 222 -21.43 -9.19 17.78
CA ASP A 222 -21.21 -7.95 18.54
C ASP A 222 -19.79 -7.89 19.14
N ILE A 223 -19.22 -9.01 19.57
CA ILE A 223 -17.82 -9.08 20.03
C ILE A 223 -16.86 -8.80 18.88
N GLN A 224 -17.04 -9.44 17.73
CA GLN A 224 -16.22 -9.23 16.53
C GLN A 224 -16.25 -7.76 16.08
N GLU A 225 -17.42 -7.13 16.09
CA GLU A 225 -17.57 -5.72 15.75
C GLU A 225 -16.88 -4.81 16.77
N ARG A 226 -17.08 -5.03 18.07
CA ARG A 226 -16.39 -4.24 19.11
C ARG A 226 -14.87 -4.36 19.01
N ALA A 227 -14.37 -5.56 18.69
CA ALA A 227 -12.95 -5.79 18.47
C ALA A 227 -12.45 -5.01 17.25
N LEU A 228 -13.20 -5.04 16.14
CA LEU A 228 -12.89 -4.24 14.94
C LEU A 228 -12.84 -2.74 15.25
N TYR A 229 -13.85 -2.20 15.93
CA TYR A 229 -13.91 -0.79 16.32
C TYR A 229 -12.73 -0.37 17.22
N ARG A 230 -12.34 -1.23 18.17
CA ARG A 230 -11.18 -0.99 19.05
C ARG A 230 -9.87 -1.01 18.28
N ALA A 231 -9.66 -2.00 17.41
CA ALA A 231 -8.44 -2.14 16.62
C ALA A 231 -8.21 -0.95 15.68
N THR A 232 -9.29 -0.43 15.11
CA THR A 232 -9.27 0.61 14.08
C THR A 232 -9.42 2.03 14.65
N ARG A 233 -9.43 2.19 15.98
CA ARG A 233 -9.60 3.49 16.66
C ARG A 233 -8.51 4.50 16.29
N ARG A 234 -7.27 4.03 16.10
CA ARG A 234 -6.13 4.88 15.75
C ARG A 234 -6.13 5.25 14.27
N THR A 235 -6.48 4.32 13.40
CA THR A 235 -6.55 4.58 11.96
C THR A 235 -7.77 5.41 11.60
N GLY A 236 -8.87 5.31 12.35
CA GLY A 236 -10.15 5.94 12.02
C GLY A 236 -11.02 5.10 11.08
N TRP A 237 -10.58 3.92 10.66
CA TRP A 237 -11.30 3.12 9.65
C TRP A 237 -12.61 2.52 10.17
N ARG A 238 -13.72 2.79 9.49
CA ARG A 238 -15.07 2.38 9.91
C ARG A 238 -15.51 0.98 9.40
N GLY A 239 -14.67 0.27 8.66
CA GLY A 239 -15.02 -1.08 8.19
C GLY A 239 -16.13 -1.12 7.13
N ARG A 240 -16.33 -0.02 6.38
CA ARG A 240 -17.42 0.18 5.40
C ARG A 240 -18.84 -0.06 5.94
N LYS A 241 -19.03 -0.07 7.27
CA LYS A 241 -20.34 -0.21 7.90
C LYS A 241 -20.97 1.17 8.11
N SER A 242 -22.20 1.32 7.65
CA SER A 242 -23.04 2.51 7.87
C SER A 242 -24.11 2.25 8.94
N ASP A 243 -23.75 1.55 10.02
CA ASP A 243 -24.69 1.27 11.11
C ASP A 243 -24.80 2.49 12.04
N SER A 244 -25.75 3.39 11.72
CA SER A 244 -26.11 4.55 12.55
C SER A 244 -26.66 4.16 13.92
N SER A 245 -27.11 2.91 14.10
CA SER A 245 -27.68 2.42 15.36
C SER A 245 -26.64 2.22 16.47
N LYS A 246 -25.35 2.04 16.14
CA LYS A 246 -24.29 1.70 17.10
C LYS A 246 -23.29 2.83 17.38
N CYS A 247 -23.36 3.93 16.62
CA CYS A 247 -22.39 5.03 16.67
C CYS A 247 -23.10 6.36 16.47
N SER A 248 -22.77 7.36 17.28
CA SER A 248 -23.26 8.72 17.05
C SER A 248 -22.62 9.35 15.82
N ASP A 249 -23.30 10.33 15.21
CA ASP A 249 -22.79 11.08 14.07
C ASP A 249 -21.49 11.81 14.40
N PHE A 250 -21.36 12.33 15.63
CA PHE A 250 -20.13 12.90 16.15
C PHE A 250 -18.97 11.90 16.09
N PHE A 251 -19.17 10.68 16.62
CA PHE A 251 -18.14 9.65 16.61
C PHE A 251 -17.77 9.25 15.17
N SER A 252 -18.77 9.15 14.30
CA SER A 252 -18.59 8.87 12.88
C SER A 252 -17.74 9.92 12.17
N CYS A 253 -18.02 11.21 12.39
CA CYS A 253 -17.28 12.33 11.81
C CYS A 253 -15.85 12.41 12.35
N HIS A 254 -15.66 12.30 13.67
CA HIS A 254 -14.34 12.32 14.29
C HIS A 254 -13.44 11.18 13.76
N ARG A 255 -14.00 9.97 13.53
CA ARG A 255 -13.24 8.87 12.92
C ARG A 255 -12.92 9.11 11.46
N LEU A 256 -13.83 9.71 10.70
CA LEU A 256 -13.64 10.05 9.30
C LEU A 256 -12.50 11.07 9.12
N ILE A 257 -12.51 12.15 9.91
CA ILE A 257 -11.43 13.15 9.94
C ILE A 257 -10.08 12.47 10.20
N ARG A 258 -10.02 11.62 11.24
CA ARG A 258 -8.80 10.88 11.60
C ARG A 258 -8.32 9.97 10.47
N PHE A 259 -9.23 9.26 9.82
CA PHE A 259 -8.91 8.39 8.70
C PHE A 259 -8.31 9.19 7.55
N ARG A 260 -8.99 10.26 7.13
CA ARG A 260 -8.53 11.14 6.06
C ARG A 260 -7.18 11.75 6.40
N ARG A 261 -7.00 12.22 7.64
CA ARG A 261 -5.74 12.80 8.13
C ARG A 261 -4.57 11.83 7.98
N ASN A 262 -4.76 10.57 8.36
CA ASN A 262 -3.73 9.53 8.22
C ASN A 262 -3.38 9.25 6.74
N GLN A 263 -4.36 9.29 5.83
CA GLN A 263 -4.11 9.17 4.39
C GLN A 263 -3.30 10.35 3.85
N LEU A 264 -3.64 11.59 4.24
CA LEU A 264 -2.92 12.79 3.81
C LEU A 264 -1.48 12.83 4.35
N LEU A 265 -1.27 12.39 5.59
CA LEU A 265 0.07 12.24 6.15
C LEU A 265 0.92 11.24 5.36
N LEU A 266 0.33 10.13 4.93
CA LEU A 266 1.02 9.16 4.08
C LEU A 266 1.28 9.75 2.69
N ARG A 267 0.31 10.40 2.04
CA ARG A 267 0.47 11.08 0.74
C ARG A 267 1.64 12.07 0.77
N ASN A 268 1.65 13.00 1.72
CA ASN A 268 2.69 14.02 1.83
C ASN A 268 4.06 13.40 2.06
N ASN A 269 4.13 12.30 2.82
CA ASN A 269 5.37 11.57 3.01
C ASN A 269 5.83 10.82 1.75
N ILE A 270 4.91 10.24 0.97
CA ILE A 270 5.21 9.63 -0.32
C ILE A 270 5.79 10.68 -1.27
N LEU A 271 5.13 11.84 -1.41
CA LEU A 271 5.61 12.93 -2.28
C LEU A 271 7.02 13.40 -1.89
N LYS A 272 7.27 13.57 -0.59
CA LYS A 272 8.61 13.93 -0.09
C LYS A 272 9.66 12.86 -0.40
N GLN A 273 9.34 11.58 -0.21
CA GLN A 273 10.26 10.49 -0.55
C GLN A 273 10.48 10.38 -2.05
N LEU A 274 9.42 10.56 -2.85
CA LEU A 274 9.49 10.53 -4.30
C LEU A 274 10.41 11.63 -4.84
N SER A 275 10.26 12.86 -4.34
CA SER A 275 11.11 14.01 -4.68
C SER A 275 12.59 13.73 -4.38
N GLY A 276 12.86 13.18 -3.19
CA GLY A 276 14.22 12.80 -2.77
C GLY A 276 14.83 11.69 -3.63
N GLU A 277 14.06 10.63 -3.92
CA GLU A 277 14.53 9.51 -4.73
C GLU A 277 14.69 9.88 -6.21
N LEU A 278 13.77 10.66 -6.79
CA LEU A 278 13.90 11.16 -8.17
C LEU A 278 15.10 12.09 -8.31
N SER A 279 15.29 13.02 -7.37
CA SER A 279 16.50 13.86 -7.34
C SER A 279 17.77 13.02 -7.24
N ARG A 280 17.78 12.00 -6.37
CA ARG A 280 18.93 11.11 -6.20
C ARG A 280 19.26 10.34 -7.47
N ILE A 281 18.26 9.81 -8.16
CA ILE A 281 18.46 9.07 -9.41
C ILE A 281 18.86 10.01 -10.55
N GLY A 282 18.17 11.15 -10.71
CA GLY A 282 18.49 12.12 -11.76
C GLY A 282 19.88 12.74 -11.62
N LYS A 283 20.46 12.76 -10.41
CA LYS A 283 21.88 13.11 -10.20
C LYS A 283 22.88 12.23 -10.93
N SER A 284 22.49 11.00 -11.27
CA SER A 284 23.31 10.14 -12.14
C SER A 284 23.36 10.63 -13.60
N CYS A 285 22.37 11.40 -14.02
CA CYS A 285 22.29 12.02 -15.35
C CYS A 285 22.88 13.44 -15.35
N LYS A 286 22.54 14.25 -14.34
CA LYS A 286 23.00 15.63 -14.18
C LYS A 286 23.30 15.91 -12.71
N ALA A 287 24.57 16.18 -12.37
CA ALA A 287 25.07 16.25 -11.00
C ALA A 287 24.28 17.21 -10.07
N ASP A 288 23.79 18.32 -10.62
CA ASP A 288 23.05 19.34 -9.87
C ASP A 288 21.54 19.14 -9.90
N PHE A 289 21.02 18.07 -10.51
CA PHE A 289 19.58 17.86 -10.67
C PHE A 289 18.85 17.79 -9.32
N SER A 290 17.71 18.49 -9.26
CA SER A 290 16.79 18.47 -8.14
C SER A 290 15.37 18.68 -8.61
N VAL A 291 14.45 17.89 -8.07
CA VAL A 291 13.01 18.04 -8.25
C VAL A 291 12.33 17.96 -6.88
N ASP A 292 11.45 18.90 -6.61
CA ASP A 292 10.52 18.87 -5.48
C ASP A 292 9.08 18.79 -6.00
N ILE A 293 8.32 17.86 -5.45
CA ILE A 293 6.93 17.58 -5.80
C ILE A 293 6.10 17.79 -4.54
N SER A 294 5.23 18.79 -4.57
CA SER A 294 4.33 19.13 -3.46
C SER A 294 2.87 19.03 -3.92
N ALA A 295 1.96 18.90 -2.95
CA ALA A 295 0.52 18.97 -3.20
C ALA A 295 0.11 20.44 -3.26
N THR A 296 -0.73 20.82 -4.23
CA THR A 296 -1.28 22.18 -4.32
C THR A 296 -2.45 22.39 -3.37
N ASP A 297 -2.91 23.64 -3.22
CA ASP A 297 -4.10 24.01 -2.44
C ASP A 297 -5.41 23.39 -2.98
N ASN A 298 -5.39 22.86 -4.21
CA ASN A 298 -6.51 22.13 -4.79
C ASN A 298 -6.74 20.77 -4.10
N LEU A 299 -5.73 20.25 -3.41
CA LEU A 299 -5.81 19.00 -2.66
C LEU A 299 -6.11 19.25 -1.18
N SER A 300 -6.83 18.31 -0.56
CA SER A 300 -7.10 18.37 0.89
C SER A 300 -5.81 18.53 1.69
N SER A 301 -5.82 19.44 2.66
CA SER A 301 -4.70 19.72 3.55
C SER A 301 -4.94 19.12 4.94
N VAL A 302 -3.84 18.81 5.65
CA VAL A 302 -3.90 18.35 7.04
C VAL A 302 -4.34 19.48 7.97
N ALA A 303 -3.90 20.72 7.69
CA ALA A 303 -4.27 21.88 8.51
C ALA A 303 -5.79 22.11 8.56
N HIS A 304 -6.48 21.98 7.41
CA HIS A 304 -7.93 22.12 7.39
C HIS A 304 -8.64 20.97 8.12
N LEU A 305 -8.09 19.75 8.09
CA LEU A 305 -8.64 18.65 8.90
C LEU A 305 -8.44 18.88 10.40
N ASP A 306 -7.30 19.45 10.81
CA ASP A 306 -7.03 19.79 12.21
C ASP A 306 -8.00 20.91 12.67
N GLU A 307 -8.28 21.90 11.81
CA GLU A 307 -9.31 22.91 12.05
C GLU A 307 -10.72 22.32 12.17
N LEU A 308 -11.11 21.44 11.23
CA LEU A 308 -12.39 20.73 11.27
C LEU A 308 -12.52 19.86 12.52
N GLU A 309 -11.45 19.23 12.99
CA GLU A 309 -11.45 18.46 14.24
C GLU A 309 -11.74 19.36 15.45
N MET A 310 -11.10 20.54 15.52
CA MET A 310 -11.36 21.52 16.58
C MET A 310 -12.80 22.05 16.52
N ARG A 311 -13.29 22.41 15.33
CA ARG A 311 -14.66 22.91 15.15
C ARG A 311 -15.70 21.85 15.49
N LEU A 312 -15.48 20.59 15.08
CA LEU A 312 -16.33 19.47 15.48
C LEU A 312 -16.36 19.28 17.00
N ALA A 313 -15.20 19.36 17.67
CA ALA A 313 -15.11 19.26 19.13
C ALA A 313 -15.81 20.40 19.88
N SER A 314 -15.84 21.60 19.28
CA SER A 314 -16.59 22.76 19.77
C SER A 314 -18.08 22.79 19.36
N GLU A 315 -18.56 21.75 18.66
CA GLU A 315 -19.93 21.66 18.13
C GLU A 315 -20.30 22.77 17.12
N THR A 316 -19.30 23.42 16.50
CA THR A 316 -19.52 24.50 15.51
C THR A 316 -19.47 24.03 14.06
N ALA A 317 -18.88 22.85 13.79
CA ALA A 317 -18.92 22.24 12.46
C ALA A 317 -20.20 21.41 12.27
N ARG A 318 -20.77 21.46 11.06
CA ARG A 318 -21.90 20.58 10.69
C ARG A 318 -21.36 19.21 10.29
N PHE A 319 -22.10 18.13 10.58
CA PHE A 319 -21.66 16.79 10.17
C PHE A 319 -21.54 16.65 8.65
N ASN A 320 -22.44 17.27 7.88
CA ASN A 320 -22.37 17.27 6.41
C ASN A 320 -21.10 17.96 5.91
N GLU A 321 -20.67 19.06 6.53
CA GLU A 321 -19.42 19.74 6.17
C GLU A 321 -18.21 18.81 6.30
N VAL A 322 -18.15 18.02 7.38
CA VAL A 322 -17.08 17.04 7.58
C VAL A 322 -17.13 15.93 6.53
N ILE A 323 -18.33 15.43 6.22
CA ILE A 323 -18.55 14.37 5.24
C ILE A 323 -18.14 14.87 3.85
N ASP A 324 -18.62 16.04 3.45
CA ASP A 324 -18.39 16.62 2.13
C ASP A 324 -16.90 16.89 1.91
N TYR A 325 -16.22 17.50 2.88
CA TYR A 325 -14.78 17.72 2.81
C TYR A 325 -13.99 16.41 2.74
N CYS A 326 -14.34 15.40 3.57
CA CYS A 326 -13.60 14.16 3.61
C CYS A 326 -13.81 13.27 2.38
N TYR A 327 -14.97 13.37 1.70
CA TYR A 327 -15.26 12.61 0.48
C TYR A 327 -15.05 13.40 -0.81
N GLY A 328 -14.74 14.71 -0.73
CA GLY A 328 -14.60 15.58 -1.89
C GLY A 328 -15.92 15.77 -2.65
N ARG A 329 -17.03 15.95 -1.92
CA ARG A 329 -18.36 16.22 -2.50
C ARG A 329 -18.66 17.70 -2.60
#